data_AF-A0A3D0P371-F1
#
_entry.id   AF-A0A3D0P371-F1
#
_cell.length_a   1.000
_cell.length_b   1.000
_cell.length_c   1.000
_cell.angle_alpha   90.00
_cell.angle_beta   90.00
_cell.angle_gamma   90.00
#
_symmetry.space_group_name_H-M   'P 1'
#
loop_
_entity.id
_entity.type
_entity.pdbx_description
1 polymer ?
#
loop_
_entity_poly.entity_id
_entity_poly.type
_entity_poly.pdbx_seq_one_letter_code
_entity_poly.pdbx_strand_id
1 'polypeptide(L)'
;MGWAKHRDDMETGRFIPPFAFMLLLTPFSLLVGFFSAGAGHGSYFFTKVLFPFTMMSTVFYDEITLTFLILGLIQFPMYGVFLGAMNRFGLKRPAIVALSILHVSATAACFLLIGENFS
;
A
#
# COMPACT_ATOMS: atom_id res chain seq x y z
N MET A 1 -17.25 -26.66 -24.65
CA MET A 1 -15.95 -25.99 -24.38
C MET A 1 -16.07 -24.47 -24.18
N GLY A 2 -17.10 -23.77 -24.69
CA GLY A 2 -17.22 -22.30 -24.57
C GLY A 2 -17.66 -21.75 -23.20
N TRP A 3 -18.35 -22.53 -22.37
CA TRP A 3 -18.93 -22.04 -21.10
C TRP A 3 -17.89 -21.83 -19.98
N ALA A 4 -16.86 -22.69 -19.93
CA ALA A 4 -15.76 -22.55 -18.96
C ALA A 4 -14.89 -21.31 -19.28
N LYS A 5 -14.48 -21.16 -20.54
CA LYS A 5 -13.71 -20.01 -21.02
C LYS A 5 -14.40 -18.67 -20.73
N HIS A 6 -15.71 -18.59 -20.97
CA HIS A 6 -16.46 -17.36 -20.70
C HIS A 6 -16.49 -16.97 -19.22
N ARG A 7 -16.50 -17.94 -18.29
CA ARG A 7 -16.42 -17.69 -16.85
C ARG A 7 -15.01 -17.18 -16.48
N ASP A 8 -13.97 -17.81 -17.00
CA ASP A 8 -12.57 -17.44 -16.72
C ASP A 8 -12.25 -16.01 -17.19
N ASP A 9 -12.78 -15.61 -18.35
CA ASP A 9 -12.63 -14.26 -18.90
C ASP A 9 -13.30 -13.20 -17.99
N MET A 10 -14.45 -13.53 -17.41
CA MET A 10 -15.17 -12.66 -16.47
C MET A 10 -14.45 -12.55 -15.12
N GLU A 11 -13.81 -13.62 -14.66
CA GLU A 11 -13.05 -13.63 -13.40
C GLU A 11 -11.71 -12.87 -13.52
N THR A 12 -11.02 -12.99 -14.65
CA THR A 12 -9.83 -12.17 -14.94
C THR A 12 -10.21 -10.69 -15.11
N GLY A 13 -11.32 -10.39 -15.81
CA GLY A 13 -11.82 -9.03 -15.98
C GLY A 13 -12.14 -8.30 -14.67
N ARG A 14 -12.50 -9.02 -13.60
CA ARG A 14 -12.75 -8.44 -12.27
C ARG A 14 -11.47 -8.24 -11.45
N PHE A 15 -10.42 -9.02 -11.71
CA PHE A 15 -9.16 -8.94 -10.95
C PHE A 15 -8.23 -7.85 -11.46
N ILE A 16 -8.09 -7.73 -12.78
CA ILE A 16 -7.10 -6.86 -13.43
C ILE A 16 -7.25 -5.39 -13.03
N PRO A 17 -8.45 -4.78 -12.99
CA PRO A 17 -8.57 -3.35 -12.75
C PRO A 17 -7.98 -2.87 -11.40
N PRO A 18 -8.33 -3.45 -10.23
CA PRO A 18 -7.73 -3.03 -8.96
C PRO A 18 -6.23 -3.31 -8.87
N PHE A 19 -5.76 -4.43 -9.44
CA PHE A 19 -4.33 -4.74 -9.46
C PHE A 19 -3.53 -3.75 -10.30
N ALA A 20 -3.96 -3.51 -11.54
CA ALA A 20 -3.31 -2.57 -12.45
C ALA A 20 -3.29 -1.14 -11.90
N PHE A 21 -4.41 -0.70 -11.29
CA PHE A 21 -4.49 0.62 -10.65
C PHE A 21 -3.44 0.79 -9.55
N MET A 22 -3.32 -0.18 -8.63
CA MET A 22 -2.35 -0.09 -7.54
C MET A 22 -0.90 -0.22 -8.03
N LEU A 23 -0.67 -1.04 -9.06
CA LEU A 23 0.65 -1.18 -9.66
C LEU A 23 1.12 0.15 -10.27
N LEU A 24 0.25 0.87 -10.96
CA LEU A 24 0.54 2.19 -11.51
C LEU A 24 0.67 3.28 -10.43
N LEU A 25 -0.08 3.16 -9.35
CA LEU A 25 0.02 4.08 -8.21
C LEU A 25 1.38 3.96 -7.50
N THR A 26 1.99 2.78 -7.48
CA THR A 26 3.23 2.50 -6.77
C THR A 26 4.39 3.45 -7.13
N PRO A 27 4.83 3.58 -8.40
CA PRO A 27 5.92 4.49 -8.76
C PRO A 27 5.59 5.97 -8.48
N PHE A 28 4.33 6.36 -8.64
CA PHE A 28 3.89 7.72 -8.31
C PHE A 28 4.00 8.00 -6.82
N SER A 29 3.48 7.09 -5.98
CA SER A 29 3.59 7.20 -4.53
C SER A 29 5.04 7.21 -4.08
N LEU A 30 5.91 6.37 -4.65
CA LEU A 30 7.34 6.34 -4.34
C LEU A 30 8.00 7.69 -4.61
N LEU A 31 7.70 8.30 -5.76
CA LEU A 31 8.23 9.61 -6.12
C LEU A 31 7.83 10.68 -5.11
N VAL A 32 6.54 10.74 -4.75
CA VAL A 32 6.01 11.71 -3.77
C VAL A 32 6.61 11.49 -2.39
N GLY A 33 6.69 10.23 -1.93
CA GLY A 33 7.28 9.87 -0.65
C GLY A 33 8.78 10.19 -0.59
N PHE A 34 9.51 9.96 -1.68
CA PHE A 34 10.94 10.27 -1.78
C PHE A 34 11.21 11.77 -1.69
N PHE A 35 10.47 12.59 -2.44
CA PHE A 35 10.60 14.05 -2.36
C PHE A 35 10.24 14.57 -0.96
N SER A 36 9.21 14.00 -0.32
CA SER A 36 8.82 14.39 1.04
C SER A 36 9.84 14.01 2.11
N ALA A 37 10.60 12.93 1.90
CA ALA A 37 11.66 12.51 2.81
C ALA A 37 12.91 13.43 2.70
N GLY A 38 13.01 14.26 1.65
CA GLY A 38 14.09 15.24 1.52
C GLY A 38 15.48 14.65 1.67
N ALA A 39 15.70 13.44 1.12
CA ALA A 39 16.93 12.66 1.24
C ALA A 39 17.43 12.39 2.68
N GLY A 40 16.57 12.47 3.70
CA GLY A 40 16.99 12.33 5.11
C GLY A 40 16.53 13.47 6.02
N HIS A 41 16.10 14.60 5.44
CA HIS A 41 15.87 15.85 6.15
C HIS A 41 14.52 16.53 5.82
N GLY A 42 13.65 15.85 5.09
CA GLY A 42 12.31 16.36 4.79
C GLY A 42 11.35 16.20 5.97
N SER A 43 10.11 16.66 5.82
CA SER A 43 9.07 16.51 6.85
C SER A 43 8.50 15.09 6.96
N TYR A 44 8.89 14.18 6.05
CA TYR A 44 8.36 12.82 5.95
C TYR A 44 6.83 12.71 5.90
N PHE A 45 6.11 13.82 5.72
CA PHE A 45 4.66 13.86 5.83
C PHE A 45 4.01 12.91 4.83
N PHE A 46 4.37 13.03 3.54
CA PHE A 46 3.84 12.11 2.53
C PHE A 46 4.41 10.71 2.68
N THR A 47 5.62 10.55 3.24
CA THR A 47 6.19 9.23 3.52
C THR A 47 5.37 8.48 4.57
N LYS A 48 4.96 9.15 5.67
CA LYS A 48 4.07 8.60 6.72
C LYS A 48 2.68 8.26 6.19
N VAL A 49 2.15 9.09 5.29
CA VAL A 49 0.82 8.88 4.70
C VAL A 49 0.85 7.75 3.66
N LEU A 50 1.84 7.73 2.78
CA LEU A 50 1.88 6.80 1.64
C LEU A 50 2.53 5.47 2.00
N PHE A 51 3.54 5.45 2.88
CA PHE A 51 4.31 4.26 3.26
C PHE A 51 4.36 4.09 4.80
N PRO A 52 3.21 4.02 5.47
CA PRO A 52 3.17 3.93 6.93
C PRO A 52 3.90 2.69 7.44
N PHE A 53 3.84 1.56 6.72
CA PHE A 53 4.58 0.36 7.13
C PHE A 53 6.08 0.58 7.09
N THR A 54 6.64 1.18 6.04
CA THR A 54 8.07 1.51 6.00
C THR A 54 8.46 2.41 7.17
N MET A 55 7.63 3.40 7.47
CA MET A 55 7.88 4.32 8.57
C MET A 55 7.76 3.68 9.96
N MET A 56 6.93 2.64 10.13
CA MET A 56 6.90 1.87 11.39
C MET A 56 8.25 1.21 11.73
N SER A 57 9.14 1.01 10.75
CA SER A 57 10.51 0.56 11.02
C SER A 57 11.24 1.48 11.99
N THR A 58 11.03 2.79 11.91
CA THR A 58 11.73 3.75 12.77
C THR A 58 11.22 3.71 14.20
N VAL A 59 9.99 3.22 14.44
CA VAL A 59 9.45 3.01 15.78
C VAL A 59 10.09 1.79 16.46
N PHE A 60 10.38 0.74 15.69
CA PHE A 60 10.90 -0.52 16.23
C PHE A 60 12.43 -0.63 16.23
N TYR A 61 13.10 0.06 15.30
CA TYR A 61 14.53 -0.10 15.03
C TYR A 61 15.29 1.23 14.98
N ASP A 62 14.63 2.37 15.23
CA ASP A 62 15.21 3.73 15.08
C ASP A 62 15.78 4.05 13.68
N GLU A 63 15.55 3.18 12.69
CA GLU A 63 16.00 3.35 11.31
C GLU A 63 15.02 2.71 10.32
N ILE A 64 15.11 3.12 9.05
CA ILE A 64 14.38 2.46 7.96
C ILE A 64 15.19 1.25 7.50
N THR A 65 14.77 0.07 7.96
CA THR A 65 15.41 -1.19 7.60
C THR A 65 15.02 -1.63 6.18
N LEU A 66 15.90 -2.41 5.53
CA LEU A 66 15.64 -2.96 4.20
C LEU A 66 14.36 -3.80 4.16
N THR A 67 14.07 -4.56 5.21
CA THR A 67 12.85 -5.39 5.30
C THR A 67 11.60 -4.54 5.19
N PHE A 68 11.51 -3.43 5.93
CA PHE A 68 10.36 -2.54 5.92
C PHE A 68 10.30 -1.65 4.68
N LEU A 69 11.45 -1.37 4.06
CA LEU A 69 11.50 -0.75 2.73
C LEU A 69 10.87 -1.67 1.67
N ILE A 70 11.24 -2.95 1.67
CA ILE A 70 10.65 -3.96 0.76
C ILE A 70 9.14 -4.07 1.02
N LEU A 71 8.71 -4.12 2.29
CA LEU A 71 7.28 -4.14 2.63
C LEU A 71 6.52 -2.94 2.06
N GLY A 72 7.07 -1.73 2.18
CA GLY A 72 6.46 -0.53 1.57
C GLY A 72 6.43 -0.56 0.05
N LEU A 73 7.47 -1.12 -0.58
CA LEU A 73 7.52 -1.26 -2.04
C LEU A 73 6.43 -2.21 -2.57
N ILE A 74 6.18 -3.31 -1.85
CA ILE A 74 5.19 -4.31 -2.26
C ILE A 74 3.78 -4.02 -1.73
N GLN A 75 3.59 -3.06 -0.82
CA GLN A 75 2.30 -2.82 -0.16
C GLN A 75 1.17 -2.56 -1.17
N PHE A 76 1.38 -1.67 -2.16
CA PHE A 76 0.36 -1.31 -3.14
C PHE A 76 0.07 -2.47 -4.09
N PRO A 77 1.08 -3.16 -4.67
CA PRO A 77 0.84 -4.40 -5.40
C PRO A 77 0.06 -5.43 -4.58
N MET A 78 0.39 -5.62 -3.30
CA MET A 78 -0.33 -6.54 -2.40
C MET A 78 -1.78 -6.11 -2.19
N TYR A 79 -2.05 -4.81 -1.99
CA TYR A 79 -3.42 -4.28 -1.93
C TYR A 79 -4.18 -4.56 -3.22
N GLY A 80 -3.54 -4.38 -4.37
CA GLY A 80 -4.13 -4.65 -5.68
C GLY A 80 -4.50 -6.11 -5.86
N VAL A 81 -3.62 -7.04 -5.49
CA VAL A 81 -3.86 -8.49 -5.51
C VAL A 81 -5.02 -8.85 -4.58
N PHE A 82 -5.00 -8.35 -3.34
CA PHE A 82 -6.05 -8.62 -2.36
C PHE A 82 -7.42 -8.11 -2.83
N LEU A 83 -7.49 -6.86 -3.30
CA LEU A 83 -8.72 -6.28 -3.82
C LEU A 83 -9.20 -6.99 -5.09
N GLY A 84 -8.29 -7.39 -5.97
CA GLY A 84 -8.62 -8.18 -7.15
C GLY A 84 -9.23 -9.53 -6.78
N ALA A 85 -8.64 -10.24 -5.82
CA ALA A 85 -9.16 -11.51 -5.33
C ALA A 85 -10.54 -11.33 -4.67
N MET A 86 -10.70 -10.35 -3.79
CA MET A 86 -11.97 -10.08 -3.11
C MET A 86 -13.06 -9.62 -4.09
N ASN A 87 -12.70 -8.92 -5.18
CA ASN A 87 -13.66 -8.55 -6.22
C ASN A 87 -14.22 -9.76 -6.97
N ARG A 88 -13.43 -10.83 -7.14
CA ARG A 88 -13.95 -12.09 -7.71
C ARG A 88 -15.04 -12.70 -6.84
N PHE A 89 -14.89 -12.63 -5.52
CA PHE A 89 -15.88 -13.11 -4.55
C PHE A 89 -17.03 -12.13 -4.29
N GLY A 90 -17.09 -10.96 -4.96
CA GLY A 90 -18.10 -9.94 -4.68
C GLY A 90 -17.88 -9.17 -3.37
N LEU A 91 -16.75 -9.37 -2.70
CA LEU A 91 -16.38 -8.78 -1.41
C LEU A 91 -15.51 -7.52 -1.56
N LYS A 92 -15.50 -6.88 -2.73
CA LYS A 92 -14.64 -5.71 -3.01
C LYS A 92 -14.85 -4.58 -2.00
N ARG A 93 -16.11 -4.24 -1.68
CA ARG A 93 -16.43 -3.13 -0.76
C ARG A 93 -15.89 -3.36 0.66
N PRO A 94 -16.20 -4.47 1.35
CA PRO A 94 -15.63 -4.72 2.67
C PRO A 94 -14.10 -4.83 2.63
N ALA A 95 -13.53 -5.38 1.55
CA ALA A 95 -12.07 -5.43 1.39
C ALA A 95 -11.42 -4.04 1.29
N ILE A 96 -12.04 -3.10 0.57
CA ILE A 96 -11.59 -1.70 0.53
C ILE A 96 -11.64 -1.09 1.94
N VAL A 97 -12.77 -1.25 2.64
CA VAL A 97 -12.92 -0.71 4.00
C VAL A 97 -11.86 -1.27 4.95
N ALA A 98 -11.64 -2.58 4.92
CA ALA A 98 -10.63 -3.23 5.76
C ALA A 98 -9.21 -2.72 5.48
N LEU A 99 -8.81 -2.62 4.20
CA LEU A 99 -7.50 -2.08 3.83
C LEU A 99 -7.38 -0.59 4.19
N SER A 100 -8.43 0.20 4.01
CA SER A 100 -8.42 1.61 4.40
C SER A 100 -8.25 1.77 5.91
N ILE A 101 -8.94 0.97 6.72
CA ILE A 101 -8.77 1.00 8.19
C ILE A 101 -7.34 0.60 8.57
N LEU A 102 -6.81 -0.47 7.97
CA LEU A 102 -5.44 -0.93 8.23
C LEU A 102 -4.41 0.16 7.87
N HIS A 103 -4.52 0.76 6.69
CA HIS A 103 -3.58 1.78 6.23
C HIS A 103 -3.69 3.06 7.06
N VAL A 104 -4.92 3.55 7.31
CA VAL A 104 -5.15 4.77 8.10
C VAL A 104 -4.70 4.58 9.55
N SER A 105 -4.94 3.41 10.16
CA SER A 105 -4.45 3.14 11.52
C SER A 105 -2.93 3.09 11.59
N ALA A 106 -2.26 2.49 10.59
CA ALA A 106 -0.80 2.53 10.49
C ALA A 106 -0.27 3.96 10.28
N THR A 107 -0.91 4.77 9.44
CA THR A 107 -0.58 6.19 9.26
C THR A 107 -0.78 6.98 10.56
N ALA A 108 -1.89 6.77 11.27
CA ALA A 108 -2.14 7.42 12.54
C ALA A 108 -1.07 7.04 13.58
N ALA A 109 -0.70 5.75 13.65
CA ALA A 109 0.39 5.29 14.49
C ALA A 109 1.71 5.99 14.15
N CYS A 110 2.01 6.19 12.87
CA CYS A 110 3.19 6.95 12.44
C CYS A 110 3.21 8.39 12.98
N PHE A 111 2.07 9.10 12.96
CA PHE A 111 1.99 10.47 13.50
C PHE A 111 2.03 10.54 15.02
N LEU A 112 1.68 9.46 15.71
CA LEU A 112 1.64 9.41 17.17
C LEU A 112 2.93 8.90 17.80
N LEU A 113 3.68 8.03 17.09
CA LEU A 113 4.77 7.24 17.68
C LEU A 113 6.16 7.56 17.10
N ILE A 114 6.26 8.17 15.91
CA ILE A 114 7.56 8.44 15.29
C ILE A 114 8.23 9.65 15.95
N GLY A 115 9.49 9.49 16.34
CA GLY A 115 10.27 10.53 17.01
C GLY A 115 10.68 11.72 16.12
N GLU A 116 11.24 12.76 16.75
CA GLU A 116 11.56 14.04 16.10
C GLU A 116 12.54 13.94 14.92
N ASN A 117 13.42 12.93 14.92
CA ASN A 117 14.39 12.69 13.85
C ASN A 117 13.74 12.36 12.50
N PHE A 118 12.46 11.95 12.52
CA PHE A 118 11.67 11.60 11.35
C PHE A 118 10.31 12.32 11.37
N SER A 119 10.23 13.48 12.03
CA SER A 119 9.01 14.25 12.26
C SER A 119 8.63 15.20 11.14
#